data_AF-A0A4Z0NU30-F1
#
_entry.id   AF-A0A4Z0NU30-F1
#
_cell.length_a   1.000
_cell.length_b   1.000
_cell.length_c   1.000
_cell.angle_alpha   90.00
_cell.angle_beta   90.00
_cell.angle_gamma   90.00
#
_symmetry.space_group_name_H-M   'P 1'
#
loop_
_entity.id
_entity.type
_entity.pdbx_description
1 polymer ?
#
loop_
_entity_poly.entity_id
_entity_poly.type
_entity_poly.pdbx_seq_one_letter_code
_entity_poly.pdbx_strand_id
1 'polypeptide(L)'
;MTGASRGIALPAVLVTLAALAAIVTTILPRDRARTDTLAAVERRSRERLLLDAALARGLLALLAPDDPMTEALRQQEEVAWTFAGRELRIALGVESAKLDLNTADPGALAAVLSHALGSSRGAAALETALRERSLALLTSVDQILPLADRFSAAAVRLRDRLTVHGGLAEADAPVSERPVYTLRARLSGRAALRSQTVLIDPETRRFIAVERVDLEDGPNDDLQ
;
A
#
# COMPACT_ATOMS: atom_id res chain seq x y z
N MET A 1 69.00 -9.76 -44.53
CA MET A 1 67.60 -10.24 -44.38
C MET A 1 66.96 -9.50 -43.21
N THR A 2 66.45 -8.29 -43.44
CA THR A 2 65.86 -7.43 -42.39
C THR A 2 64.66 -6.72 -43.00
N GLY A 3 63.53 -7.44 -43.11
CA GLY A 3 62.35 -6.92 -43.81
C GLY A 3 61.03 -7.57 -43.42
N ALA A 4 60.94 -8.26 -42.26
CA ALA A 4 59.72 -8.97 -41.85
C ALA A 4 59.17 -8.55 -40.47
N SER A 5 59.72 -7.52 -39.84
CA SER A 5 59.38 -7.16 -38.44
C SER A 5 58.39 -6.01 -38.30
N ARG A 6 57.97 -5.36 -39.41
CA ARG A 6 57.09 -4.17 -39.38
C ARG A 6 55.60 -4.45 -39.62
N GLY A 7 55.21 -5.69 -39.98
CA GLY A 7 53.82 -6.05 -40.27
C GLY A 7 52.97 -6.50 -39.08
N ILE A 8 53.59 -6.95 -37.98
CA ILE A 8 52.89 -7.60 -36.85
C ILE A 8 52.52 -6.61 -35.73
N ALA A 9 53.19 -5.45 -35.66
CA ALA A 9 52.95 -4.48 -34.59
C ALA A 9 51.55 -3.84 -34.67
N LEU A 10 51.07 -3.53 -35.88
CA LEU A 10 49.77 -2.88 -36.09
C LEU A 10 48.57 -3.74 -35.64
N PRO A 11 48.43 -5.02 -36.05
CA PRO A 11 47.33 -5.86 -35.60
C PRO A 11 47.37 -6.12 -34.09
N ALA A 12 48.56 -6.25 -33.49
CA ALA A 12 48.69 -6.43 -32.04
C ALA A 12 48.18 -5.20 -31.26
N VAL A 13 48.51 -3.98 -31.72
CA VAL A 13 48.02 -2.73 -31.12
C VAL A 13 46.49 -2.61 -31.27
N LEU A 14 45.95 -2.94 -32.44
CA LEU A 14 44.50 -2.89 -32.67
C LEU A 14 43.73 -3.88 -31.80
N VAL A 15 44.24 -5.10 -31.62
CA VAL A 15 43.63 -6.09 -30.72
C VAL A 15 43.68 -5.62 -29.26
N THR A 16 44.81 -5.03 -28.84
CA THR A 16 44.95 -4.50 -27.48
C THR A 16 43.98 -3.34 -27.23
N LEU A 17 43.82 -2.43 -28.19
CA LEU A 17 42.86 -1.33 -28.11
C LEU A 17 41.41 -1.82 -28.12
N ALA A 18 41.07 -2.82 -28.93
CA ALA A 18 39.75 -3.44 -28.94
C ALA A 18 39.43 -4.13 -27.61
N ALA A 19 40.41 -4.84 -27.03
CA ALA A 19 40.27 -5.47 -25.71
C ALA A 19 40.07 -4.43 -24.60
N LEU A 20 40.85 -3.33 -24.61
CA LEU A 20 40.68 -2.21 -23.69
C LEU A 20 39.30 -1.56 -23.85
N ALA A 21 38.85 -1.31 -25.08
CA ALA A 21 37.53 -0.76 -25.35
C ALA A 21 36.41 -1.68 -24.84
N ALA A 22 36.54 -3.01 -25.03
CA ALA A 22 35.59 -4.00 -24.52
C ALA A 22 35.53 -4.06 -22.98
N ILE A 23 36.66 -3.88 -22.31
CA ILE A 23 36.73 -3.79 -20.84
C ILE A 23 36.06 -2.49 -20.35
N VAL A 24 36.34 -1.36 -21.00
CA VAL A 24 35.73 -0.06 -20.69
C VAL A 24 34.22 -0.11 -20.88
N THR A 25 33.72 -0.69 -21.98
CA THR A 25 32.27 -0.83 -22.23
C THR A 25 31.56 -1.80 -21.29
N THR A 26 32.26 -2.72 -20.63
CA THR A 26 31.65 -3.65 -19.64
C THR A 26 31.68 -3.12 -18.21
N ILE A 27 32.61 -2.22 -17.85
CA ILE A 27 32.73 -1.67 -16.49
C ILE A 27 31.84 -0.43 -16.29
N LEU A 28 31.86 0.53 -17.22
CA LEU A 28 31.09 1.78 -17.13
C LEU A 28 29.56 1.61 -16.93
N PRO A 29 28.86 0.69 -17.60
CA PRO A 29 27.42 0.53 -17.38
C PRO A 29 27.09 -0.11 -16.02
N ARG A 30 28.00 -0.88 -15.41
CA ARG A 30 27.78 -1.47 -14.08
C ARG A 30 27.81 -0.42 -12.97
N ASP A 31 28.72 0.54 -13.04
CA ASP A 31 28.81 1.62 -12.06
C ASP A 31 27.62 2.60 -12.16
N ARG A 32 27.15 2.88 -13.38
CA ARG A 32 25.92 3.67 -13.60
C ARG A 32 24.68 2.94 -13.09
N ALA A 33 24.51 1.66 -13.42
CA ALA A 33 23.40 0.87 -12.92
C ALA A 33 23.39 0.78 -11.38
N ARG A 34 24.57 0.69 -10.75
CA ARG A 34 24.69 0.66 -9.28
C ARG A 34 24.37 2.01 -8.64
N THR A 35 24.77 3.12 -9.25
CA THR A 35 24.45 4.46 -8.73
C THR A 35 22.98 4.79 -8.91
N ASP A 36 22.36 4.43 -10.04
CA ASP A 36 20.92 4.62 -10.28
C ASP A 36 20.06 3.78 -9.32
N THR A 37 20.47 2.53 -9.05
CA THR A 37 19.78 1.67 -8.08
C THR A 37 19.88 2.20 -6.65
N LEU A 38 21.07 2.64 -6.22
CA LEU A 38 21.22 3.25 -4.89
C LEU A 38 20.40 4.54 -4.75
N ALA A 39 20.42 5.42 -5.76
CA ALA A 39 19.62 6.62 -5.77
C ALA A 39 18.10 6.33 -5.79
N ALA A 40 17.67 5.25 -6.44
CA ALA A 40 16.27 4.80 -6.41
C ALA A 40 15.87 4.27 -5.01
N VAL A 41 16.74 3.47 -4.37
CA VAL A 41 16.52 2.96 -3.02
C VAL A 41 16.46 4.10 -2.00
N GLU A 42 17.36 5.06 -2.09
CA GLU A 42 17.38 6.22 -1.20
C GLU A 42 16.09 7.06 -1.36
N ARG A 43 15.66 7.32 -2.59
CA ARG A 43 14.40 8.03 -2.86
C ARG A 43 13.19 7.31 -2.25
N ARG A 44 13.06 6.00 -2.47
CA ARG A 44 11.97 5.18 -1.90
C ARG A 44 12.00 5.19 -0.37
N SER A 45 13.18 5.06 0.23
CA SER A 45 13.35 5.12 1.68
C SER A 45 12.90 6.47 2.24
N ARG A 46 13.31 7.57 1.60
CA ARG A 46 12.90 8.92 2.01
C ARG A 46 11.39 9.14 1.87
N GLU A 47 10.79 8.68 0.78
CA GLU A 47 9.34 8.75 0.57
C GLU A 47 8.58 7.97 1.65
N ARG A 48 9.06 6.77 1.98
CA ARG A 48 8.52 5.95 3.04
C ARG A 48 8.53 6.67 4.39
N LEU A 49 9.62 7.33 4.73
CA LEU A 49 9.75 8.11 5.98
C LEU A 49 8.81 9.32 6.01
N LEU A 50 8.59 9.99 4.88
CA LEU A 50 7.62 11.09 4.78
C LEU A 50 6.18 10.59 5.01
N LEU A 51 5.83 9.44 4.43
CA LEU A 51 4.52 8.83 4.63
C LEU A 51 4.33 8.37 6.09
N ASP A 52 5.36 7.81 6.72
CA ASP A 52 5.32 7.47 8.15
C ASP A 52 5.13 8.69 9.04
N ALA A 53 5.79 9.81 8.72
CA ALA A 53 5.60 11.07 9.44
C ALA A 53 4.16 11.60 9.30
N ALA A 54 3.56 11.49 8.11
CA ALA A 54 2.18 11.88 7.88
C ALA A 54 1.17 10.99 8.62
N LEU A 55 1.39 9.67 8.63
CA LEU A 55 0.57 8.75 9.44
C LEU A 55 0.68 9.08 10.93
N ALA A 56 1.89 9.30 11.44
CA ALA A 56 2.11 9.71 12.83
C ALA A 56 1.42 11.06 13.15
N ARG A 57 1.46 12.03 12.23
CA ARG A 57 0.77 13.32 12.38
C ARG A 57 -0.75 13.17 12.46
N GLY A 58 -1.33 12.38 11.54
CA GLY A 58 -2.77 12.09 11.54
C GLY A 58 -3.18 11.36 12.82
N LEU A 59 -2.35 10.42 13.26
CA LEU A 59 -2.55 9.71 14.52
C LEU A 59 -2.56 10.65 15.73
N LEU A 60 -1.56 11.53 15.83
CA LEU A 60 -1.49 12.54 16.89
C LEU A 60 -2.71 13.47 16.88
N ALA A 61 -3.21 13.85 15.70
CA ALA A 61 -4.46 14.63 15.61
C ALA A 61 -5.61 13.87 16.27
N LEU A 62 -5.84 12.60 15.92
CA LEU A 62 -6.93 11.82 16.51
C LEU A 62 -6.86 11.69 18.04
N LEU A 63 -5.66 11.76 18.62
CA LEU A 63 -5.45 11.72 20.07
C LEU A 63 -5.64 13.08 20.76
N ALA A 64 -5.43 14.18 20.03
CA ALA A 64 -5.49 15.54 20.53
C ALA A 64 -6.76 16.25 20.04
N PRO A 65 -7.81 16.41 20.88
CA PRO A 65 -9.09 16.97 20.45
C PRO A 65 -8.99 18.38 19.89
N ASP A 66 -8.08 19.17 20.45
CA ASP A 66 -7.88 20.57 20.09
C ASP A 66 -6.98 20.73 18.86
N ASP A 67 -6.55 19.62 18.26
CA ASP A 67 -5.77 19.66 17.05
C ASP A 67 -6.64 20.09 15.85
N PRO A 68 -6.19 21.08 15.05
CA PRO A 68 -6.98 21.62 13.95
C PRO A 68 -7.31 20.60 12.86
N MET A 69 -6.56 19.50 12.76
CA MET A 69 -6.84 18.44 11.78
C MET A 69 -7.95 17.49 12.23
N THR A 70 -8.25 17.44 13.53
CA THR A 70 -9.12 16.40 14.11
C THR A 70 -10.52 16.44 13.56
N GLU A 71 -11.11 17.63 13.46
CA GLU A 71 -12.49 17.76 12.98
C GLU A 71 -12.61 17.37 11.51
N ALA A 72 -11.73 17.89 10.65
CA ALA A 72 -11.71 17.55 9.24
C ALA A 72 -11.52 16.03 9.01
N LEU A 73 -10.58 15.40 9.73
CA LEU A 73 -10.38 13.96 9.64
C LEU A 73 -11.61 13.17 10.11
N ARG A 74 -12.29 13.58 11.18
CA ARG A 74 -13.52 12.91 11.64
C ARG A 74 -14.67 13.04 10.66
N GLN A 75 -14.73 14.14 9.92
CA GLN A 75 -15.65 14.36 8.81
C GLN A 75 -15.23 13.60 7.53
N GLN A 76 -14.18 12.76 7.62
CA GLN A 76 -13.61 12.00 6.51
C GLN A 76 -13.09 12.88 5.37
N GLU A 77 -12.73 14.13 5.68
CA GLU A 77 -12.10 15.04 4.73
C GLU A 77 -10.60 14.75 4.63
N GLU A 78 -10.06 14.97 3.43
CA GLU A 78 -8.64 14.86 3.18
C GLU A 78 -7.92 16.16 3.60
N VAL A 79 -6.98 16.04 4.52
CA VAL A 79 -6.24 17.18 5.08
C VAL A 79 -4.86 17.28 4.44
N ALA A 80 -4.54 18.46 3.90
CA ALA A 80 -3.20 18.78 3.44
C ALA A 80 -2.28 19.14 4.61
N TRP A 81 -1.08 18.60 4.62
CA TRP A 81 -0.06 18.88 5.63
C TRP A 81 1.32 18.98 4.98
N THR A 82 2.06 20.04 5.32
CA THR A 82 3.41 20.25 4.79
C THR A 82 4.46 19.78 5.78
N PHE A 83 5.35 18.90 5.35
CA PHE A 83 6.47 18.41 6.15
C PHE A 83 7.73 18.30 5.29
N ALA A 84 8.86 18.82 5.80
CA ALA A 84 10.14 18.84 5.09
C ALA A 84 10.04 19.42 3.65
N GLY A 85 9.23 20.47 3.46
CA GLY A 85 9.01 21.12 2.16
C GLY A 85 8.20 20.29 1.16
N ARG A 86 7.50 19.25 1.62
CA ARG A 86 6.65 18.39 0.80
C ARG A 86 5.22 18.46 1.30
N GLU A 87 4.26 18.57 0.39
CA GLU A 87 2.85 18.47 0.71
C GLU A 87 2.45 16.99 0.76
N LEU A 88 1.85 16.59 1.88
CA LEU A 88 1.27 15.28 2.12
C LEU A 88 -0.23 15.45 2.31
N ARG A 89 -0.98 14.42 1.98
CA ARG A 89 -2.43 14.37 2.18
C ARG A 89 -2.75 13.23 3.12
N ILE A 90 -3.54 13.51 4.14
CA ILE A 90 -3.92 12.55 5.18
C ILE A 90 -5.44 12.42 5.15
N ALA A 91 -5.93 11.18 5.11
CA ALA A 91 -7.35 10.87 5.13
C ALA A 91 -7.66 9.83 6.20
N LEU A 92 -8.87 9.89 6.75
CA LEU A 92 -9.38 8.95 7.73
C LEU A 92 -10.55 8.16 7.13
N GLY A 93 -10.45 6.84 7.14
CA GLY A 93 -11.56 5.93 6.88
C GLY A 93 -12.11 5.36 8.18
N VAL A 94 -13.43 5.25 8.31
CA VAL A 94 -14.07 4.57 9.44
C VAL A 94 -14.35 3.12 9.03
N GLU A 95 -13.62 2.17 9.61
CA GLU A 95 -13.78 0.75 9.32
C GLU A 95 -14.88 0.10 10.17
N SER A 96 -15.16 0.64 11.36
CA SER A 96 -16.22 0.10 12.25
C SER A 96 -17.64 0.22 11.67
N ALA A 97 -17.83 1.05 10.64
CA ALA A 97 -19.10 1.14 9.92
C ALA A 97 -19.23 0.07 8.80
N LYS A 98 -18.17 -0.69 8.53
CA LYS A 98 -18.14 -1.73 7.52
C LYS A 98 -18.45 -3.09 8.15
N LEU A 99 -18.93 -3.99 7.31
CA LEU A 99 -19.25 -5.35 7.72
C LEU A 99 -17.96 -6.20 7.73
N ASP A 100 -17.61 -6.76 8.89
CA ASP A 100 -16.41 -7.57 9.02
C ASP A 100 -16.58 -8.95 8.37
N LEU A 101 -15.70 -9.22 7.41
CA LEU A 101 -15.66 -10.47 6.66
C LEU A 101 -15.29 -11.69 7.48
N ASN A 102 -14.89 -11.62 8.74
CA ASN A 102 -14.68 -12.82 9.54
C ASN A 102 -15.84 -13.11 10.50
N THR A 103 -16.54 -12.09 10.99
CA THR A 103 -17.53 -12.20 12.07
C THR A 103 -18.97 -11.94 11.62
N ALA A 104 -19.18 -11.34 10.44
CA ALA A 104 -20.51 -10.99 9.99
C ALA A 104 -21.45 -12.19 9.80
N ASP A 105 -22.71 -11.98 10.17
CA ASP A 105 -23.82 -12.89 9.89
C ASP A 105 -23.86 -13.25 8.38
N PRO A 106 -23.99 -14.54 8.02
CA PRO A 106 -24.02 -14.97 6.63
C PRO A 106 -25.13 -14.31 5.79
N GLY A 107 -26.29 -14.04 6.37
CA GLY A 107 -27.41 -13.39 5.68
C GLY A 107 -27.12 -11.93 5.37
N ALA A 108 -26.59 -11.19 6.33
CA ALA A 108 -26.13 -9.82 6.12
C ALA A 108 -25.03 -9.74 5.06
N LEU A 109 -24.06 -10.65 5.12
CA LEU A 109 -22.98 -10.72 4.13
C LEU A 109 -23.52 -11.04 2.72
N ALA A 110 -24.46 -11.99 2.61
CA ALA A 110 -25.10 -12.33 1.34
C ALA A 110 -25.77 -11.11 0.69
N ALA A 111 -26.46 -10.29 1.49
CA ALA A 111 -27.12 -9.08 1.00
C ALA A 111 -26.12 -8.05 0.44
N VAL A 112 -25.02 -7.78 1.18
CA VAL A 112 -23.97 -6.83 0.74
C VAL A 112 -23.28 -7.33 -0.52
N LEU A 113 -22.91 -8.62 -0.57
CA LEU A 113 -22.24 -9.21 -1.73
C LEU A 113 -23.13 -9.21 -2.98
N SER A 114 -24.41 -9.57 -2.81
CA SER A 114 -25.38 -9.56 -3.92
C SER A 114 -25.60 -8.16 -4.48
N HIS A 115 -25.64 -7.15 -3.61
CA HIS A 115 -25.78 -5.75 -4.03
C HIS A 115 -24.53 -5.24 -4.77
N ALA A 116 -23.33 -5.55 -4.28
CA ALA A 116 -22.08 -5.03 -4.84
C ALA A 116 -21.63 -5.75 -6.14
N LEU A 117 -21.86 -7.07 -6.22
CA LEU A 117 -21.38 -7.95 -7.29
C LEU A 117 -22.48 -8.47 -8.24
N GLY A 118 -23.76 -8.32 -7.85
CA GLY A 118 -24.89 -9.00 -8.48
C GLY A 118 -25.11 -10.41 -7.92
N SER A 119 -26.33 -10.95 -8.05
CA SER A 119 -26.76 -12.16 -7.32
C SER A 119 -25.88 -13.40 -7.55
N SER A 120 -25.53 -13.71 -8.81
CA SER A 120 -24.73 -14.91 -9.12
C SER A 120 -23.29 -14.81 -8.61
N ARG A 121 -22.61 -13.68 -8.86
CA ARG A 121 -21.24 -13.46 -8.38
C ARG A 121 -21.19 -13.27 -6.86
N GLY A 122 -22.20 -12.63 -6.29
CA GLY A 122 -22.36 -12.47 -4.85
C GLY A 122 -22.49 -13.81 -4.13
N ALA A 123 -23.29 -14.75 -4.68
CA ALA A 123 -23.42 -16.10 -4.13
C ALA A 123 -22.08 -16.87 -4.16
N ALA A 124 -21.33 -16.80 -5.26
CA ALA A 124 -20.01 -17.46 -5.37
C ALA A 124 -18.97 -16.85 -4.41
N ALA A 125 -18.98 -15.52 -4.25
CA ALA A 125 -18.12 -14.82 -3.29
C ALA A 125 -18.49 -15.18 -1.84
N LEU A 126 -19.79 -15.33 -1.53
CA LEU A 126 -20.28 -15.76 -0.22
C LEU A 126 -19.82 -17.18 0.11
N GLU A 127 -20.00 -18.12 -0.82
CA GLU A 127 -19.54 -19.49 -0.65
C GLU A 127 -18.03 -19.54 -0.39
N THR A 128 -17.27 -18.74 -1.14
CA THR A 128 -15.82 -18.60 -0.92
C THR A 128 -15.53 -18.04 0.46
N ALA A 129 -16.19 -16.95 0.88
CA ALA A 129 -16.01 -16.36 2.20
C ALA A 129 -16.27 -17.39 3.33
N LEU A 130 -17.39 -18.11 3.26
CA LEU A 130 -17.76 -19.10 4.27
C LEU A 130 -16.78 -20.29 4.31
N ARG A 131 -16.34 -20.77 3.14
CA ARG A 131 -15.33 -21.82 3.03
C ARG A 131 -14.00 -21.36 3.64
N GLU A 132 -13.48 -20.20 3.23
CA GLU A 132 -12.19 -19.72 3.73
C GLU A 132 -12.24 -19.45 5.24
N ARG A 133 -13.30 -18.80 5.75
CA ARG A 133 -13.53 -18.57 7.20
C ARG A 133 -13.44 -19.86 8.03
N SER A 134 -13.92 -20.98 7.48
CA SER A 134 -13.91 -22.28 8.17
C SER A 134 -12.51 -22.90 8.25
N LEU A 135 -11.59 -22.48 7.38
CA LEU A 135 -10.21 -22.96 7.31
C LEU A 135 -9.26 -22.05 8.08
N ALA A 136 -9.38 -20.74 7.88
CA ALA A 136 -8.57 -19.71 8.50
C ALA A 136 -9.29 -18.35 8.48
N LEU A 137 -8.83 -17.41 9.31
CA LEU A 137 -9.30 -16.03 9.20
C LEU A 137 -8.85 -15.43 7.87
N LEU A 138 -9.78 -14.79 7.16
CA LEU A 138 -9.45 -13.97 6.01
C LEU A 138 -8.56 -12.82 6.47
N THR A 139 -7.64 -12.41 5.60
CA THR A 139 -6.72 -11.28 5.85
C THR A 139 -6.97 -10.11 4.91
N SER A 140 -7.81 -10.28 3.88
CA SER A 140 -8.19 -9.22 2.96
C SER A 140 -9.56 -9.49 2.33
N VAL A 141 -10.28 -8.40 2.02
CA VAL A 141 -11.54 -8.44 1.25
C VAL A 141 -11.34 -9.05 -0.13
N ASP A 142 -10.15 -8.94 -0.72
CA ASP A 142 -9.90 -9.42 -2.08
C ASP A 142 -9.78 -10.95 -2.17
N GLN A 143 -9.65 -11.66 -1.04
CA GLN A 143 -9.54 -13.12 -1.00
C GLN A 143 -10.83 -13.81 -1.44
N ILE A 144 -11.99 -13.16 -1.27
CA ILE A 144 -13.29 -13.70 -1.70
C ILE A 144 -13.58 -13.45 -3.20
N LEU A 145 -12.66 -12.77 -3.89
CA LEU A 145 -12.77 -12.43 -5.30
C LEU A 145 -11.77 -13.23 -6.16
N PRO A 146 -12.18 -13.64 -7.38
CA PRO A 146 -11.25 -14.11 -8.39
C PRO A 146 -10.18 -13.06 -8.69
N LEU A 147 -8.96 -13.51 -9.03
CA LEU A 147 -7.82 -12.61 -9.28
C LEU A 147 -8.13 -11.51 -10.31
N ALA A 148 -8.85 -11.86 -11.38
CA ALA A 148 -9.23 -10.93 -12.44
C ALA A 148 -10.17 -9.81 -11.96
N ASP A 149 -10.92 -10.03 -10.87
CA ASP A 149 -11.92 -9.10 -10.37
C ASP A 149 -11.40 -8.19 -9.25
N ARG A 150 -10.23 -8.47 -8.66
CA ARG A 150 -9.67 -7.71 -7.51
C ARG A 150 -9.40 -6.24 -7.78
N PHE A 151 -9.18 -5.89 -9.04
CA PHE A 151 -8.94 -4.53 -9.50
C PHE A 151 -10.16 -3.89 -10.16
N SER A 152 -11.31 -4.57 -10.13
CA SER A 152 -12.54 -4.05 -10.71
C SER A 152 -13.18 -2.96 -9.83
N ALA A 153 -14.03 -2.13 -10.43
CA ALA A 153 -14.88 -1.20 -9.68
C ALA A 153 -15.77 -1.91 -8.64
N ALA A 154 -16.09 -3.19 -8.86
CA ALA A 154 -16.85 -3.98 -7.90
C ALA A 154 -16.03 -4.31 -6.64
N ALA A 155 -14.73 -4.60 -6.80
CA ALA A 155 -13.83 -4.78 -5.67
C ALA A 155 -13.65 -3.51 -4.85
N VAL A 156 -13.60 -2.34 -5.49
CA VAL A 156 -13.59 -1.04 -4.80
C VAL A 156 -14.85 -0.87 -3.94
N ARG A 157 -16.03 -1.08 -4.52
CA ARG A 157 -17.31 -1.02 -3.78
C ARG A 157 -17.36 -1.99 -2.61
N LEU A 158 -16.76 -3.18 -2.74
CA LEU A 158 -16.68 -4.12 -1.63
C LEU A 158 -15.77 -3.61 -0.53
N ARG A 159 -14.58 -3.07 -0.84
CA ARG A 159 -13.67 -2.48 0.14
C ARG A 159 -14.24 -1.27 0.87
N ASP A 160 -15.24 -0.60 0.29
CA ASP A 160 -15.98 0.50 0.92
C ASP A 160 -17.05 0.00 1.92
N ARG A 161 -17.50 -1.25 1.79
CA ARG A 161 -18.62 -1.82 2.57
C ARG A 161 -18.19 -2.94 3.52
N LEU A 162 -17.08 -3.61 3.20
CA LEU A 162 -16.54 -4.74 3.92
C LEU A 162 -15.18 -4.38 4.49
N THR A 163 -14.85 -4.98 5.62
CA THR A 163 -13.54 -4.89 6.25
C THR A 163 -13.10 -6.27 6.70
N VAL A 164 -11.84 -6.39 7.10
CA VAL A 164 -11.29 -7.58 7.74
C VAL A 164 -10.55 -7.10 8.97
N HIS A 165 -11.04 -7.44 10.16
CA HIS A 165 -10.30 -7.15 11.38
C HIS A 165 -9.38 -8.35 11.65
N GLY A 166 -8.08 -8.19 11.41
CA GLY A 166 -7.06 -9.23 11.56
C GLY A 166 -6.83 -9.64 13.02
N GLY A 167 -7.79 -10.34 13.63
CA GLY A 167 -7.71 -10.81 15.03
C GLY A 167 -7.69 -9.69 16.08
N LEU A 168 -7.94 -8.44 15.69
CA LEU A 168 -8.02 -7.28 16.60
C LEU A 168 -9.36 -7.22 17.35
N ALA A 169 -10.40 -7.83 16.80
CA ALA A 169 -11.56 -8.23 17.56
C ALA A 169 -11.26 -9.64 18.09
N GLU A 170 -11.23 -9.82 19.42
CA GLU A 170 -11.33 -11.18 19.97
C GLU A 170 -12.53 -11.86 19.30
N ALA A 171 -12.37 -13.11 18.86
CA ALA A 171 -13.38 -13.82 18.07
C ALA A 171 -14.77 -13.90 18.75
N ASP A 172 -14.83 -13.63 20.05
CA ASP A 172 -16.03 -13.59 20.88
C ASP A 172 -16.40 -12.19 21.43
N ALA A 173 -15.62 -11.15 21.11
CA ALA A 173 -16.01 -9.78 21.48
C ALA A 173 -17.09 -9.30 20.50
N PRO A 174 -18.30 -8.95 20.97
CA PRO A 174 -19.31 -8.34 20.11
C PRO A 174 -18.66 -7.14 19.41
N VAL A 175 -18.87 -7.05 18.08
CA VAL A 175 -18.39 -6.00 17.17
C VAL A 175 -17.97 -4.78 17.96
N SER A 176 -16.65 -4.59 18.10
CA SER A 176 -16.05 -3.60 18.99
C SER A 176 -16.85 -2.30 18.94
N GLU A 177 -17.56 -1.96 20.03
CA GLU A 177 -18.21 -0.65 20.19
C GLU A 177 -17.19 0.50 20.03
N ARG A 178 -15.90 0.17 20.11
CA ARG A 178 -14.80 1.09 19.89
C ARG A 178 -14.55 1.28 18.40
N PRO A 179 -14.47 2.54 17.93
CA PRO A 179 -14.30 2.84 16.53
C PRO A 179 -12.93 2.38 16.02
N VAL A 180 -12.95 1.68 14.87
CA VAL A 180 -11.76 1.29 14.11
C VAL A 180 -11.58 2.30 12.99
N TYR A 181 -10.40 2.88 12.90
CA TYR A 181 -10.06 3.85 11.86
C TYR A 181 -8.90 3.35 11.00
N THR A 182 -8.96 3.63 9.70
CA THR A 182 -7.82 3.51 8.78
C THR A 182 -7.31 4.89 8.45
N LEU A 183 -6.10 5.22 8.89
CA LEU A 183 -5.37 6.40 8.40
C LEU A 183 -4.70 6.06 7.08
N ARG A 184 -4.83 6.97 6.11
CA ARG A 184 -4.16 6.90 4.82
C ARG A 184 -3.32 8.16 4.63
N ALA A 185 -2.09 7.99 4.18
CA ALA A 185 -1.21 9.09 3.83
C ALA A 185 -0.73 8.91 2.39
N ARG A 186 -0.76 9.98 1.60
CA ARG A 186 -0.18 10.03 0.26
C ARG A 186 0.68 11.27 0.07
N LEU A 187 1.65 11.19 -0.82
CA LEU A 187 2.45 12.33 -1.22
C LEU A 187 1.77 13.05 -2.40
N SER A 188 1.56 14.37 -2.31
CA SER A 188 0.90 15.11 -3.40
C SER A 188 1.66 14.94 -4.73
N GLY A 189 0.92 14.61 -5.78
CA GLY A 189 1.47 14.38 -7.12
C GLY A 189 2.21 13.04 -7.28
N ARG A 190 2.00 12.06 -6.40
CA ARG A 190 2.50 10.68 -6.57
C ARG A 190 1.48 9.64 -6.15
N ALA A 191 1.58 8.46 -6.76
CA ALA A 191 0.77 7.28 -6.41
C ALA A 191 1.22 6.58 -5.10
N ALA A 192 2.32 7.04 -4.48
CA ALA A 192 2.81 6.47 -3.23
C ALA A 192 1.80 6.72 -2.09
N LEU A 193 1.20 5.62 -1.62
CA LEU A 193 0.15 5.59 -0.60
C LEU A 193 0.59 4.66 0.53
N ARG A 194 0.32 5.05 1.77
CA ARG A 194 0.50 4.15 2.92
C ARG A 194 -0.71 4.21 3.82
N SER A 195 -1.06 3.08 4.42
CA SER A 195 -2.20 2.99 5.33
C SER A 195 -1.83 2.33 6.65
N GLN A 196 -2.46 2.81 7.71
CA GLN A 196 -2.33 2.26 9.05
C GLN A 196 -3.71 2.19 9.69
N THR A 197 -4.11 0.98 10.11
CA THR A 197 -5.36 0.76 10.82
C THR A 197 -5.10 0.84 12.31
N VAL A 198 -5.90 1.64 13.01
CA VAL A 198 -5.75 1.94 14.43
C VAL A 198 -7.08 1.76 15.15
N LEU A 199 -7.01 1.09 16.29
CA LEU A 199 -8.11 1.00 17.25
C LEU A 199 -7.88 2.04 18.34
N ILE A 200 -8.80 2.99 18.46
CA ILE A 200 -8.73 4.08 19.44
C ILE A 200 -9.84 3.89 20.46
N ASP A 201 -9.46 3.81 21.74
CA ASP A 201 -10.41 3.85 22.84
C ASP A 201 -10.98 5.28 22.97
N PRO A 202 -12.30 5.49 22.83
CA PRO A 202 -12.88 6.83 22.89
C PRO A 202 -12.79 7.48 24.28
N GLU A 203 -12.79 6.66 25.35
CA GLU A 203 -12.78 7.15 26.74
C GLU A 203 -11.36 7.50 27.18
N THR A 204 -10.42 6.60 26.94
CA THR A 204 -9.04 6.77 27.39
C THR A 204 -8.15 7.46 26.36
N ARG A 205 -8.59 7.52 25.10
CA ARG A 205 -7.81 7.97 23.94
C ARG A 205 -6.45 7.28 23.87
N ARG A 206 -6.43 5.98 24.17
CA ARG A 206 -5.23 5.14 24.08
C ARG A 206 -5.31 4.20 22.89
N PHE A 207 -4.13 3.82 22.41
CA PHE A 207 -3.99 2.79 21.39
C PHE A 207 -4.14 1.41 21.99
N ILE A 208 -4.91 0.59 21.30
CA ILE A 208 -5.05 -0.82 21.65
C ILE A 208 -4.24 -1.67 20.66
N ALA A 209 -4.28 -1.34 19.36
CA ALA A 209 -3.52 -2.05 18.34
C ALA A 209 -3.27 -1.23 17.08
N VAL A 210 -2.21 -1.60 16.37
CA VAL A 210 -1.79 -1.00 15.10
C VAL A 210 -1.47 -2.10 14.11
N GLU A 211 -2.19 -2.11 12.99
CA GLU A 211 -1.80 -2.87 11.82
C GLU A 211 -1.27 -1.91 10.75
N ARG A 212 -0.06 -2.18 10.24
CA ARG A 212 0.56 -1.38 9.18
C ARG A 212 0.53 -2.18 7.90
N VAL A 213 -0.06 -1.60 6.86
CA VAL A 213 -0.08 -2.19 5.52
C VAL A 213 0.68 -1.24 4.61
N ASP A 214 1.78 -1.74 4.06
CA ASP A 214 2.49 -1.06 2.98
C ASP A 214 1.71 -1.31 1.69
N LEU A 215 1.00 -0.30 1.20
CA LEU A 215 0.38 -0.35 -0.12
C LEU A 215 1.46 0.02 -1.13
N GLU A 216 2.01 -0.98 -1.84
CA GLU A 216 2.92 -0.71 -2.95
C GLU A 216 2.21 0.06 -4.07
N ASP A 217 2.98 0.90 -4.79
CA ASP A 217 2.59 1.84 -5.83
C ASP A 217 1.20 1.56 -6.44
N GLY A 218 0.21 2.39 -6.10
CA GLY A 218 -1.08 2.37 -6.77
C GLY A 218 -0.91 2.63 -8.27
N PRO A 219 -1.87 2.23 -9.13
CA PRO A 219 -1.83 2.61 -10.53
C PRO A 219 -1.69 4.14 -10.63
N ASN A 220 -0.76 4.60 -11.45
CA ASN A 220 -0.47 6.02 -11.62
C ASN A 220 -1.74 6.71 -12.15
N ASP A 221 -2.41 7.53 -11.33
CA ASP A 221 -3.66 8.23 -11.69
C ASP A 221 -3.46 9.32 -12.76
N ASP A 222 -2.23 9.55 -13.23
CA ASP A 222 -1.87 10.49 -14.32
C ASP A 222 -2.30 10.01 -15.73
N LEU A 223 -3.25 9.08 -15.84
CA LEU A 223 -3.80 8.59 -17.12
C LEU A 223 -5.22 9.09 -17.44
N GLN A 224 -5.68 10.17 -16.80
CA GLN A 224 -6.94 10.85 -17.15
C GLN A 224 -6.73 12.17 -17.87
#